data_AF-A0A835ZZ58-F1
#
_entry.id   AF-A0A835ZZ58-F1
#
_cell.length_a   1.000
_cell.length_b   1.000
_cell.length_c   1.000
_cell.angle_alpha   90.00
_cell.angle_beta   90.00
_cell.angle_gamma   90.00
#
_symmetry.space_group_name_H-M   'P 1'
#
loop_
_entity.id
_entity.type
_entity.pdbx_description
1 polymer ?
#
loop_
_entity_poly.entity_id
_entity_poly.type
_entity_poly.pdbx_seq_one_letter_code
_entity_poly.pdbx_strand_id
1 'polypeptide(L)'
;MRKSDVGMKENPFSMESRKEIEKEREAYRQRTAAFQRELEARYHATIAESRRAVAHLSLELEKEQNRTTSYREALISQGRKLVEEKKLLEQERAQALQERRQPLRSAYLRCLGQEEDWQRRARLLLSEFEAALTERQSIYCSLVLPRRRRLELEKSLLVRAATDPVAADLEMAAGLTDIFKHDTHCGDVWNTNKRQNGRLMWLYLRYWELIIELKKFKQVEKAILEK
;
A
#
# COMPACT_ATOMS: atom_id res chain seq x y z
N MET A 1 31.58 99.39 91.89
CA MET A 1 30.92 98.09 91.62
C MET A 1 29.65 97.99 92.46
N ARG A 2 28.47 97.97 91.82
CA ARG A 2 27.28 97.24 92.29
C ARG A 2 26.25 97.18 91.16
N LYS A 3 25.73 95.98 90.93
CA LYS A 3 24.99 95.51 89.76
C LYS A 3 23.54 96.00 89.75
N SER A 4 23.05 96.18 88.54
CA SER A 4 21.67 96.34 88.10
C SER A 4 20.85 95.08 88.39
N ASP A 5 19.56 95.24 88.73
CA ASP A 5 18.54 94.22 88.48
C ASP A 5 17.20 94.89 88.16
N VAL A 6 16.74 94.69 86.93
CA VAL A 6 15.42 95.07 86.42
C VAL A 6 14.57 93.81 86.42
N GLY A 7 13.55 93.76 87.29
CA GLY A 7 12.58 92.67 87.33
C GLY A 7 11.28 93.05 86.62
N MET A 8 11.05 92.48 85.44
CA MET A 8 9.81 92.55 84.66
C MET A 8 8.76 91.59 85.27
N LYS A 9 7.51 92.05 85.46
CA LYS A 9 6.36 91.20 85.85
C LYS A 9 5.70 90.60 84.59
N GLU A 10 5.56 89.28 84.52
CA GLU A 10 4.81 88.57 83.44
C GLU A 10 3.31 88.46 83.73
N ASN A 11 2.49 88.42 82.67
CA ASN A 11 1.02 88.62 82.66
C ASN A 11 0.25 87.26 82.54
N PRO A 12 -0.86 87.02 83.28
CA PRO A 12 -1.52 85.68 83.37
C PRO A 12 -2.10 85.13 82.06
N PHE A 13 -2.62 85.99 81.18
CA PHE A 13 -3.13 85.61 79.85
C PHE A 13 -2.05 84.97 78.94
N SER A 14 -0.77 85.18 79.24
CA SER A 14 0.33 84.59 78.49
C SER A 14 0.57 83.11 78.82
N MET A 15 0.22 82.66 80.03
CA MET A 15 0.50 81.29 80.50
C MET A 15 -0.54 80.27 80.03
N GLU A 16 -1.84 80.61 80.04
CA GLU A 16 -2.89 79.74 79.50
C GLU A 16 -2.78 79.59 77.98
N SER A 17 -2.50 80.68 77.27
CA SER A 17 -2.23 80.64 75.82
C SER A 17 -1.04 79.74 75.47
N ARG A 18 0.05 79.78 76.25
CA ARG A 18 1.21 78.88 76.07
C ARG A 18 0.83 77.41 76.26
N LYS A 19 0.04 77.07 77.29
CA LYS A 19 -0.43 75.69 77.53
C LYS A 19 -1.33 75.17 76.40
N GLU A 20 -2.22 76.01 75.88
CA GLU A 20 -3.10 75.67 74.76
C GLU A 20 -2.28 75.40 73.48
N ILE A 21 -1.29 76.26 73.19
CA ILE A 21 -0.36 76.09 72.05
C ILE A 21 0.44 74.79 72.19
N GLU A 22 0.90 74.47 73.39
CA GLU A 22 1.70 73.26 73.64
C GLU A 22 0.87 71.99 73.48
N LYS A 23 -0.37 72.00 73.98
CA LYS A 23 -1.34 70.92 73.80
C LYS A 23 -1.69 70.69 72.33
N GLU A 24 -1.93 71.75 71.55
CA GLU A 24 -2.23 71.62 70.13
C GLU A 24 -1.00 71.17 69.32
N ARG A 25 0.21 71.61 69.73
CA ARG A 25 1.47 71.11 69.15
C ARG A 25 1.67 69.62 69.40
N GLU A 26 1.38 69.13 70.59
CA GLU A 26 1.44 67.70 70.89
C GLU A 26 0.38 66.91 70.12
N ALA A 27 -0.85 67.41 70.05
CA ALA A 27 -1.91 66.80 69.26
C ALA A 27 -1.54 66.73 67.76
N TYR A 28 -0.95 67.80 67.21
CA TYR A 28 -0.45 67.81 65.83
C TYR A 28 0.67 66.80 65.63
N ARG A 29 1.68 66.77 66.53
CA ARG A 29 2.78 65.79 66.47
C ARG A 29 2.26 64.35 66.51
N GLN A 30 1.28 64.06 67.37
CA GLN A 30 0.67 62.74 67.46
C GLN A 30 -0.09 62.37 66.16
N ARG A 31 -0.85 63.31 65.58
CA ARG A 31 -1.54 63.11 64.30
C ARG A 31 -0.56 62.87 63.16
N THR A 32 0.52 63.65 63.06
CA THR A 32 1.57 63.45 62.03
C THR A 32 2.25 62.09 62.19
N ALA A 33 2.59 61.70 63.42
CA ALA A 33 3.21 60.40 63.69
C ALA A 33 2.27 59.21 63.45
N ALA A 34 0.96 59.37 63.67
CA ALA A 34 -0.03 58.36 63.33
C ALA A 34 -0.19 58.23 61.80
N PHE A 35 -0.29 59.36 61.10
CA PHE A 35 -0.38 59.40 59.64
C PHE A 35 0.85 58.78 58.96
N GLN A 36 2.06 59.10 59.43
CA GLN A 36 3.30 58.49 58.93
C GLN A 36 3.31 56.97 59.10
N ARG A 37 2.96 56.48 60.29
CA ARG A 37 2.90 55.03 60.56
C ARG A 37 1.87 54.32 59.68
N GLU A 38 0.71 54.93 59.46
CA GLU A 38 -0.31 54.36 58.57
C GLU A 38 0.17 54.32 57.11
N LEU A 39 0.81 55.39 56.65
CA LEU A 39 1.36 55.46 55.30
C LEU A 39 2.46 54.40 55.08
N GLU A 40 3.38 54.25 56.03
CA GLU A 40 4.42 53.22 56.02
C GLU A 40 3.82 51.81 56.02
N ALA A 41 2.81 51.57 56.87
CA ALA A 41 2.13 50.27 56.92
C ALA A 41 1.45 49.93 55.58
N ARG A 42 0.76 50.89 54.97
CA ARG A 42 0.15 50.72 53.63
C ARG A 42 1.22 50.47 52.56
N TYR A 43 2.31 51.22 52.57
CA TYR A 43 3.40 51.04 51.62
C TYR A 43 4.05 49.66 51.73
N HIS A 44 4.34 49.21 52.96
CA HIS A 44 4.87 47.87 53.21
C HIS A 44 3.89 46.78 52.80
N ALA A 45 2.59 46.95 53.04
CA ALA A 45 1.56 46.01 52.60
C ALA A 45 1.55 45.88 51.06
N THR A 46 1.55 47.01 50.34
CA THR A 46 1.58 47.03 48.87
C THR A 46 2.84 46.37 48.32
N ILE A 47 4.01 46.63 48.91
CA ILE A 47 5.27 45.97 48.52
C ILE A 47 5.18 44.46 48.76
N ALA A 48 4.68 44.04 49.92
CA ALA A 48 4.56 42.62 50.24
C ALA A 48 3.62 41.89 49.28
N GLU A 49 2.50 42.52 48.93
CA GLU A 49 1.55 41.99 47.94
C GLU A 49 2.16 41.93 46.54
N SER A 50 2.84 43.00 46.11
CA SER A 50 3.55 43.04 44.83
C SER A 50 4.62 41.96 44.74
N ARG A 51 5.39 41.74 45.82
CA ARG A 51 6.39 40.66 45.88
C ARG A 51 5.74 39.28 45.77
N ARG A 52 4.59 39.06 46.42
CA ARG A 52 3.84 37.80 46.30
C ARG A 52 3.32 37.58 44.88
N ALA A 53 2.76 38.61 44.24
CA ALA A 53 2.29 38.54 42.86
C ALA A 53 3.43 38.22 41.88
N VAL A 54 4.59 38.89 42.03
CA VAL A 54 5.78 38.62 41.21
C VAL A 54 6.28 37.19 41.40
N ALA A 55 6.34 36.68 42.64
CA ALA A 55 6.74 35.30 42.91
C ALA A 55 5.77 34.28 42.26
N HIS A 56 4.47 34.55 42.35
CA HIS A 56 3.44 33.71 41.72
C HIS A 56 3.59 33.67 40.20
N LEU A 57 3.67 34.83 39.55
CA LEU A 57 3.81 34.94 38.10
C LEU A 57 5.13 34.32 37.61
N SER A 58 6.21 34.42 38.38
CA SER A 58 7.49 33.80 38.04
C SER A 58 7.39 32.27 38.02
N LEU A 59 6.67 31.69 39.00
CA LEU A 59 6.42 30.25 39.05
C LEU A 59 5.53 29.77 37.89
N GLU A 60 4.51 30.55 37.52
CA GLU A 60 3.67 30.22 36.35
C GLU A 60 4.47 30.28 35.04
N LEU A 61 5.32 31.30 34.89
CA LEU A 61 6.20 31.42 33.73
C LEU A 61 7.13 30.21 33.61
N GLU A 62 7.73 29.75 34.71
CA GLU A 62 8.59 28.57 34.72
C GLU A 62 7.83 27.29 34.35
N LYS A 63 6.59 27.13 34.83
CA LYS A 63 5.72 26.01 34.45
C LYS A 63 5.40 26.01 32.96
N GLU A 64 5.07 27.16 32.38
CA GLU A 64 4.78 27.27 30.95
C GLU A 64 6.01 27.06 30.08
N GLN A 65 7.18 27.53 30.52
CA GLN A 65 8.45 27.23 29.87
C GLN A 65 8.72 25.72 29.86
N ASN A 66 8.57 25.05 31.00
CA ASN A 66 8.75 23.60 31.12
C ASN A 66 7.73 22.80 30.29
N ARG A 67 6.48 23.26 30.18
CA ARG A 67 5.49 22.66 29.28
C ARG A 67 5.91 22.80 27.82
N THR A 68 6.34 23.99 27.44
CA THR A 68 6.75 24.29 26.06
C THR A 68 7.96 23.45 25.65
N THR A 69 8.96 23.30 26.53
CA THR A 69 10.13 22.45 26.26
C THR A 69 9.74 20.97 26.12
N SER A 70 8.91 20.46 27.03
CA SER A 70 8.41 19.08 26.98
C SER A 70 7.65 18.78 25.68
N TYR A 71 6.74 19.67 25.25
CA TYR A 71 6.04 19.50 23.97
C TYR A 71 6.99 19.54 22.77
N ARG A 72 7.99 20.41 22.78
CA ARG A 72 8.99 20.49 21.72
C ARG A 72 9.80 19.20 21.61
N GLU A 73 10.21 18.63 22.73
CA GLU A 73 10.95 17.36 22.76
C GLU A 73 10.08 16.19 22.28
N ALA A 74 8.81 16.14 22.71
CA ALA A 74 7.86 15.13 22.25
C ALA A 74 7.69 15.18 20.73
N LEU A 75 7.51 16.38 20.16
CA LEU A 75 7.41 16.60 18.71
C LEU A 75 8.67 16.15 17.96
N ILE A 76 9.86 16.46 18.49
CA ILE A 76 11.13 16.02 17.90
C ILE A 76 11.23 14.49 17.93
N SER A 77 10.88 13.87 19.05
CA SER A 77 10.92 12.41 19.19
C SER A 77 9.96 11.70 18.23
N GLN A 78 8.76 12.24 18.06
CA GLN A 78 7.76 11.73 17.13
C GLN A 78 8.22 11.91 15.68
N GLY A 79 8.80 13.06 15.36
CA GLY A 79 9.38 13.33 14.05
C GLY A 79 10.49 12.34 13.70
N ARG A 80 11.39 12.05 14.63
CA ARG A 80 12.45 11.03 14.44
C ARG A 80 11.86 9.65 14.18
N LYS A 81 10.85 9.23 14.96
CA LYS A 81 10.18 7.94 14.78
C LYS A 81 9.56 7.79 13.39
N LEU A 82 8.85 8.82 12.92
CA LEU A 82 8.23 8.81 11.59
C LEU A 82 9.25 8.73 10.45
N VAL A 83 10.41 9.37 10.60
CA VAL A 83 11.50 9.31 9.60
C VAL A 83 12.07 7.89 9.52
N GLU A 84 12.30 7.23 10.65
CA GLU A 84 12.78 5.85 10.67
C GLU A 84 11.73 4.87 10.10
N GLU A 85 10.46 5.00 10.48
CA GLU A 85 9.36 4.19 9.91
C GLU A 85 9.26 4.38 8.39
N LYS A 86 9.34 5.61 7.90
CA LYS A 86 9.35 5.89 6.46
C LYS A 86 10.52 5.19 5.76
N LYS A 87 11.71 5.24 6.34
CA LYS A 87 12.91 4.61 5.78
C LYS A 87 12.76 3.09 5.70
N LEU A 88 12.19 2.46 6.72
CA LEU A 88 11.89 1.02 6.71
C LEU A 88 10.87 0.67 5.61
N LEU A 89 9.78 1.43 5.51
CA LEU A 89 8.77 1.22 4.47
C LEU A 89 9.33 1.40 3.06
N GLU A 90 10.23 2.37 2.85
CA GLU A 90 10.91 2.55 1.56
C GLU A 90 11.82 1.37 1.22
N GLN A 91 12.50 0.78 2.21
CA GLN A 91 13.32 -0.42 2.03
C GLN A 91 12.46 -1.65 1.71
N GLU A 92 11.39 -1.90 2.45
CA GLU A 92 10.44 -2.99 2.19
C GLU A 92 9.84 -2.87 0.79
N ARG A 93 9.47 -1.65 0.38
CA ARG A 93 8.95 -1.40 -0.98
C ARG A 93 9.99 -1.70 -2.05
N ALA A 94 11.25 -1.33 -1.83
CA ALA A 94 12.34 -1.61 -2.76
C ALA A 94 12.59 -3.12 -2.90
N GLN A 95 12.60 -3.86 -1.76
CA GLN A 95 12.73 -5.31 -1.73
C GLN A 95 11.56 -6.00 -2.45
N ALA A 96 10.32 -5.62 -2.15
CA ALA A 96 9.14 -6.17 -2.81
C ALA A 96 9.12 -5.92 -4.33
N LEU A 97 9.61 -4.76 -4.78
CA LEU A 97 9.77 -4.46 -6.21
C LEU A 97 10.86 -5.29 -6.87
N GLN A 98 11.95 -5.59 -6.16
CA GLN A 98 13.02 -6.45 -6.64
C GLN A 98 12.55 -7.90 -6.76
N GLU A 99 11.87 -8.42 -5.74
CA GLU A 99 11.27 -9.76 -5.74
C GLU A 99 10.26 -9.94 -6.88
N ARG A 100 9.38 -8.95 -7.09
CA ARG A 100 8.40 -8.99 -8.21
C ARG A 100 9.03 -8.99 -9.59
N ARG A 101 10.23 -8.44 -9.77
CA ARG A 101 10.79 -8.15 -11.11
C ARG A 101 11.51 -9.33 -11.77
N GLN A 102 12.01 -10.33 -11.05
CA GLN A 102 13.07 -11.18 -11.60
C GLN A 102 12.75 -12.68 -11.86
N PRO A 103 11.98 -13.41 -11.03
CA PRO A 103 11.79 -14.86 -11.28
C PRO A 103 10.63 -15.20 -12.22
N LEU A 104 9.48 -14.54 -12.06
CA LEU A 104 8.22 -14.99 -12.67
C LEU A 104 8.02 -14.46 -14.10
N ARG A 105 8.29 -13.17 -14.34
CA ARG A 105 8.12 -12.59 -15.69
C ARG A 105 9.11 -13.18 -16.70
N SER A 106 10.35 -13.41 -16.27
CA SER A 106 11.39 -14.01 -17.12
C SER A 106 11.14 -15.50 -17.39
N ALA A 107 10.61 -16.23 -16.40
CA ALA A 107 10.17 -17.61 -16.59
C ALA A 107 8.98 -17.69 -17.56
N TYR A 108 7.96 -16.86 -17.33
CA TYR A 108 6.77 -16.77 -18.18
C TYR A 108 7.12 -16.49 -19.65
N LEU A 109 7.95 -15.47 -19.92
CA LEU A 109 8.35 -15.11 -21.28
C LEU A 109 9.17 -16.21 -21.97
N ARG A 110 10.03 -16.92 -21.23
CA ARG A 110 10.83 -18.03 -21.78
C ARG A 110 9.95 -19.22 -22.15
N CYS A 111 9.01 -19.59 -21.27
CA CYS A 111 8.05 -20.66 -21.53
C CYS A 111 7.16 -20.33 -22.73
N LEU A 112 6.69 -19.08 -22.84
CA LEU A 112 5.93 -18.67 -24.02
C LEU A 112 6.71 -18.87 -25.34
N GLY A 113 7.99 -18.51 -25.38
CA GLY A 113 8.80 -18.65 -26.60
C GLY A 113 9.01 -20.11 -27.03
N GLN A 114 9.28 -21.02 -26.10
CA GLN A 114 9.43 -22.45 -26.40
C GLN A 114 8.13 -23.10 -26.85
N GLU A 115 7.00 -22.66 -26.29
CA GLU A 115 5.67 -23.15 -26.63
C GLU A 115 5.18 -22.69 -28.01
N GLU A 116 5.57 -21.51 -28.47
CA GLU A 116 5.15 -20.98 -29.78
C GLU A 116 5.62 -21.85 -30.96
N ASP A 117 6.85 -22.37 -30.90
CA ASP A 117 7.41 -23.24 -31.95
C ASP A 117 6.73 -24.61 -31.96
N TRP A 118 6.50 -25.20 -30.78
CA TRP A 118 5.77 -26.46 -30.68
C TRP A 118 4.33 -26.30 -31.16
N GLN A 119 3.64 -25.24 -30.76
CA GLN A 119 2.26 -24.96 -31.15
C GLN A 119 2.14 -24.74 -32.67
N ARG A 120 3.11 -24.06 -33.29
CA ARG A 120 3.14 -23.89 -34.75
C ARG A 120 3.25 -25.24 -35.46
N ARG A 121 4.14 -26.12 -35.00
CA ARG A 121 4.29 -27.48 -35.54
C ARG A 121 3.02 -28.31 -35.35
N ALA A 122 2.40 -28.24 -34.17
CA ALA A 122 1.18 -28.99 -33.86
C ALA A 122 -0.01 -28.56 -34.71
N ARG A 123 -0.18 -27.25 -34.96
CA ARG A 123 -1.24 -26.73 -35.84
C ARG A 123 -1.03 -27.14 -37.30
N LEU A 124 0.21 -27.07 -37.79
CA LEU A 124 0.54 -27.51 -39.15
C LEU A 124 0.23 -29.00 -39.31
N LEU A 125 0.71 -29.82 -38.36
CA LEU A 125 0.45 -31.25 -38.32
C LEU A 125 -1.06 -31.55 -38.30
N LEU A 126 -1.82 -30.89 -37.42
CA LEU A 126 -3.27 -31.08 -37.32
C LEU A 126 -3.98 -30.75 -38.64
N SER A 127 -3.56 -29.70 -39.34
CA SER A 127 -4.09 -29.33 -40.66
C SER A 127 -3.81 -30.40 -41.73
N GLU A 128 -2.63 -31.02 -41.69
CA GLU A 128 -2.29 -32.12 -42.60
C GLU A 128 -3.10 -33.38 -42.30
N PHE A 129 -3.33 -33.70 -41.02
CA PHE A 129 -4.21 -34.79 -40.61
C PHE A 129 -5.68 -34.50 -40.98
N GLU A 130 -6.16 -33.26 -40.85
CA GLU A 130 -7.49 -32.85 -41.30
C GLU A 130 -7.65 -33.09 -42.81
N ALA A 131 -6.68 -32.67 -43.62
CA ALA A 131 -6.72 -32.86 -45.07
C ALA A 131 -6.79 -34.35 -45.44
N ALA A 132 -5.94 -35.18 -44.81
CA ALA A 132 -5.90 -36.62 -45.06
C ALA A 132 -7.15 -37.35 -44.57
N LEU A 133 -7.71 -36.96 -43.42
CA LEU A 133 -8.98 -37.50 -42.91
C LEU A 133 -10.15 -37.11 -43.81
N THR A 134 -10.15 -35.87 -44.32
CA THR A 134 -11.15 -35.40 -45.29
C THR A 134 -11.08 -36.21 -46.58
N GLU A 135 -9.87 -36.50 -47.09
CA GLU A 135 -9.68 -37.37 -48.25
C GLU A 135 -10.14 -38.81 -47.96
N ARG A 136 -9.73 -39.39 -46.84
CA ARG A 136 -10.15 -40.71 -46.38
C ARG A 136 -11.67 -40.82 -46.36
N GLN A 137 -12.35 -39.83 -45.76
CA GLN A 137 -13.80 -39.84 -45.62
C GLN A 137 -14.51 -39.60 -46.96
N SER A 138 -13.94 -38.78 -47.84
CA SER A 138 -14.41 -38.62 -49.22
C SER A 138 -14.33 -39.94 -50.00
N ILE A 139 -13.30 -40.77 -49.79
CA ILE A 139 -13.19 -42.09 -50.40
C ILE A 139 -14.19 -43.07 -49.78
N TYR A 140 -14.36 -43.03 -48.45
CA TYR A 140 -15.33 -43.87 -47.75
C TYR A 140 -16.77 -43.65 -48.27
N CYS A 141 -17.15 -42.39 -48.47
CA CYS A 141 -18.48 -41.99 -48.90
C CYS A 141 -18.70 -42.03 -50.42
N SER A 142 -17.63 -42.26 -51.21
CA SER A 142 -17.74 -42.35 -52.67
C SER A 142 -18.03 -43.78 -53.10
N LEU A 143 -18.93 -43.94 -54.07
CA LEU A 143 -19.21 -45.22 -54.73
C LEU A 143 -18.19 -45.58 -55.81
N VAL A 144 -17.37 -44.60 -56.26
CA VAL A 144 -16.48 -44.74 -57.42
C VAL A 144 -15.01 -44.85 -57.01
N LEU A 145 -14.62 -44.26 -55.87
CA LEU A 145 -13.22 -44.23 -55.45
C LEU A 145 -12.74 -45.59 -54.91
N PRO A 146 -11.51 -46.03 -55.23
CA PRO A 146 -11.02 -47.35 -54.82
C PRO A 146 -10.84 -47.50 -53.31
N ARG A 147 -11.42 -48.56 -52.72
CA ARG A 147 -11.26 -48.91 -51.29
C ARG A 147 -9.79 -49.11 -50.88
N ARG A 148 -8.94 -49.58 -51.80
CA ARG A 148 -7.50 -49.75 -51.55
C ARG A 148 -6.82 -48.44 -51.15
N ARG A 149 -7.15 -47.33 -51.82
CA ARG A 149 -6.59 -46.00 -51.51
C ARG A 149 -6.97 -45.54 -50.10
N ARG A 150 -8.19 -45.87 -49.64
CA ARG A 150 -8.62 -45.60 -48.26
C ARG A 150 -7.74 -46.33 -47.24
N LEU A 151 -7.49 -47.63 -47.46
CA LEU A 151 -6.68 -48.46 -46.55
C LEU A 151 -5.21 -48.00 -46.51
N GLU A 152 -4.67 -47.54 -47.64
CA GLU A 152 -3.32 -46.96 -47.72
C GLU A 152 -3.23 -45.65 -46.92
N LEU A 153 -4.23 -44.77 -47.01
CA LEU A 153 -4.32 -43.56 -46.19
C LEU A 153 -4.43 -43.88 -44.69
N GLU A 154 -5.30 -44.82 -44.32
CA GLU A 154 -5.47 -45.22 -42.91
C GLU A 154 -4.16 -45.76 -42.31
N LYS A 155 -3.45 -46.62 -43.03
CA LYS A 155 -2.12 -47.10 -42.60
C LYS A 155 -1.10 -45.97 -42.48
N SER A 156 -1.03 -45.09 -43.49
CA SER A 156 -0.10 -43.95 -43.49
C SER A 156 -0.35 -43.03 -42.29
N LEU A 157 -1.62 -42.73 -41.99
CA LEU A 157 -2.01 -41.89 -40.87
C LEU A 157 -1.65 -42.52 -39.51
N LEU A 158 -1.85 -43.82 -39.33
CA LEU A 158 -1.49 -44.50 -38.08
C LEU A 158 0.02 -44.56 -37.88
N VAL A 159 0.79 -44.87 -38.93
CA VAL A 159 2.26 -44.87 -38.86
C VAL A 159 2.73 -43.47 -38.48
N ARG A 160 2.26 -42.45 -39.18
CA ARG A 160 2.63 -41.06 -38.90
C ARG A 160 2.24 -40.64 -37.49
N ALA A 161 1.06 -41.03 -37.02
CA ALA A 161 0.61 -40.71 -35.67
C ALA A 161 1.44 -41.37 -34.56
N ALA A 162 2.07 -42.52 -34.86
CA ALA A 162 2.95 -43.21 -33.94
C ALA A 162 4.40 -42.70 -34.00
N THR A 163 4.86 -42.24 -35.17
CA THR A 163 6.26 -41.83 -35.38
C THR A 163 6.51 -40.35 -35.18
N ASP A 164 5.51 -39.50 -35.47
CA ASP A 164 5.63 -38.06 -35.30
C ASP A 164 5.53 -37.73 -33.79
N PRO A 165 6.54 -37.05 -33.22
CA PRO A 165 6.57 -36.80 -31.78
C PRO A 165 5.42 -35.90 -31.31
N VAL A 166 4.93 -35.00 -32.17
CA VAL A 166 3.80 -34.13 -31.83
C VAL A 166 2.49 -34.91 -31.93
N ALA A 167 2.33 -35.79 -32.92
CA ALA A 167 1.15 -36.66 -33.01
C ALA A 167 1.06 -37.66 -31.85
N ALA A 168 2.20 -38.22 -31.44
CA ALA A 168 2.30 -39.13 -30.31
C ALA A 168 1.95 -38.42 -29.00
N ASP A 169 2.45 -37.20 -28.81
CA ASP A 169 2.16 -36.35 -27.66
C ASP A 169 0.69 -35.88 -27.60
N LEU A 170 -0.02 -35.86 -28.74
CA LEU A 170 -1.46 -35.65 -28.84
C LEU A 170 -2.28 -36.95 -28.80
N GLU A 171 -1.62 -38.10 -28.64
CA GLU A 171 -2.21 -39.45 -28.63
C GLU A 171 -3.12 -39.73 -29.86
N MET A 172 -2.75 -39.17 -31.02
CA MET A 172 -3.62 -39.19 -32.21
C MET A 172 -3.90 -40.61 -32.72
N ALA A 173 -2.99 -41.56 -32.51
CA ALA A 173 -3.16 -42.94 -32.97
C ALA A 173 -4.41 -43.63 -32.38
N ALA A 174 -4.74 -43.36 -31.11
CA ALA A 174 -5.93 -43.90 -30.47
C ALA A 174 -7.21 -43.32 -31.11
N GLY A 175 -7.26 -41.99 -31.27
CA GLY A 175 -8.40 -41.32 -31.91
C GLY A 175 -8.58 -41.70 -33.37
N LEU A 176 -7.49 -41.87 -34.13
CA LEU A 176 -7.54 -42.35 -35.52
C LEU A 176 -8.12 -43.77 -35.61
N THR A 177 -7.72 -44.65 -34.70
CA THR A 177 -8.25 -46.01 -34.63
C THR A 177 -9.76 -46.00 -34.38
N ASP A 178 -10.23 -45.10 -33.51
CA ASP A 178 -11.65 -44.90 -33.21
C ASP A 178 -12.42 -44.36 -34.43
N ILE A 179 -11.89 -43.30 -35.07
CA ILE A 179 -12.44 -42.72 -36.31
C ILE A 179 -12.59 -43.80 -37.39
N PHE A 180 -11.55 -44.60 -37.64
CA PHE A 180 -11.58 -45.57 -38.73
C PHE A 180 -12.61 -46.67 -38.52
N LYS A 181 -12.86 -47.04 -37.26
CA LYS A 181 -13.85 -48.05 -36.88
C LYS A 181 -15.28 -47.50 -36.88
N HIS A 182 -15.48 -46.26 -36.44
CA HIS A 182 -16.80 -45.76 -36.05
C HIS A 182 -17.32 -44.60 -36.89
N ASP A 183 -16.48 -43.91 -37.67
CA ASP A 183 -16.95 -42.79 -38.49
C ASP A 183 -17.55 -43.25 -39.83
N THR A 184 -18.85 -43.57 -39.79
CA THR A 184 -19.61 -44.06 -40.93
C THR A 184 -20.51 -43.01 -41.57
N HIS A 185 -20.49 -41.76 -41.08
CA HIS A 185 -21.38 -40.72 -41.59
C HIS A 185 -20.91 -40.22 -42.95
N CYS A 186 -21.87 -40.12 -43.87
CA CYS A 186 -21.71 -39.49 -45.17
C CYS A 186 -22.79 -38.43 -45.30
N GLY A 187 -22.42 -37.27 -45.86
CA GLY A 187 -23.39 -36.25 -46.25
C GLY A 187 -24.27 -36.75 -47.41
N ASP A 188 -25.17 -35.90 -47.88
CA ASP A 188 -26.09 -36.26 -48.96
C ASP A 188 -25.35 -36.73 -50.23
N VAL A 189 -25.97 -37.62 -51.01
CA VAL A 189 -25.36 -38.22 -52.21
C VAL A 189 -24.95 -37.18 -53.26
N TRP A 190 -25.63 -36.03 -53.27
CA TRP A 190 -25.35 -34.88 -54.15
C TRP A 190 -24.42 -33.82 -53.53
N ASN A 191 -23.90 -34.09 -52.34
CA ASN A 191 -23.10 -33.14 -51.60
C ASN A 191 -21.71 -32.97 -52.24
N THR A 192 -21.44 -31.76 -52.73
CA THR A 192 -20.12 -31.35 -53.23
C THR A 192 -19.18 -30.88 -52.10
N ASN A 193 -19.71 -30.62 -50.90
CA ASN A 193 -18.93 -30.16 -49.75
C ASN A 193 -18.39 -31.34 -48.92
N LYS A 194 -17.13 -31.68 -49.14
CA LYS A 194 -16.42 -32.74 -48.41
C LYS A 194 -16.47 -32.60 -46.89
N ARG A 195 -16.72 -31.40 -46.35
CA ARG A 195 -16.80 -31.13 -44.90
C ARG A 195 -18.06 -31.70 -44.22
N GLN A 196 -19.08 -32.11 -44.98
CA GLN A 196 -20.25 -32.77 -44.38
C GLN A 196 -20.04 -34.30 -44.25
N ASN A 197 -18.96 -34.83 -44.81
CA ASN A 197 -18.62 -36.24 -44.63
C ASN A 197 -17.91 -36.44 -43.30
N GLY A 198 -18.28 -37.50 -42.60
CA GLY A 198 -17.79 -37.79 -41.26
C GLY A 198 -18.46 -36.92 -40.20
N ARG A 199 -18.46 -37.41 -38.97
CA ARG A 199 -18.85 -36.63 -37.77
C ARG A 199 -17.83 -36.80 -36.68
N LEU A 200 -17.38 -38.04 -36.48
CA LEU A 200 -16.44 -38.38 -35.43
C LEU A 200 -15.06 -37.78 -35.71
N MET A 201 -14.60 -37.78 -36.97
CA MET A 201 -13.32 -37.15 -37.34
C MET A 201 -13.28 -35.67 -36.96
N TRP A 202 -14.37 -34.93 -37.14
CA TRP A 202 -14.44 -33.51 -36.81
C TRP A 202 -14.41 -33.27 -35.31
N LEU A 203 -15.05 -34.16 -34.54
CA LEU A 203 -15.00 -34.10 -33.08
C LEU A 203 -13.58 -34.33 -32.56
N TYR A 204 -12.86 -35.33 -33.09
CA TYR A 204 -11.47 -35.57 -32.74
C TYR A 204 -10.52 -34.44 -33.18
N LEU A 205 -10.69 -33.90 -34.38
CA LEU A 205 -9.92 -32.74 -34.84
C LEU A 205 -10.10 -31.55 -33.90
N ARG A 206 -11.33 -31.27 -33.48
CA ARG A 206 -11.62 -30.21 -32.51
C ARG A 206 -11.05 -30.51 -31.13
N TYR A 207 -11.11 -31.77 -30.69
CA TYR A 207 -10.51 -32.22 -29.44
C TYR A 207 -8.99 -32.01 -29.42
N TRP A 208 -8.29 -32.41 -30.49
CA TRP A 208 -6.85 -32.21 -30.60
C TRP A 208 -6.48 -30.73 -30.67
N GLU A 209 -7.27 -29.90 -31.36
CA GLU A 209 -7.09 -28.45 -31.36
C GLU A 209 -7.16 -27.87 -29.93
N LEU A 210 -8.13 -28.30 -29.13
CA LEU A 210 -8.27 -27.87 -27.73
C LEU A 210 -7.11 -28.36 -26.85
N ILE A 211 -6.58 -29.58 -27.09
CA ILE A 211 -5.39 -30.06 -26.36
C ILE A 211 -4.18 -29.18 -26.67
N ILE A 212 -3.99 -28.80 -27.94
CA ILE A 212 -2.90 -27.91 -28.36
C ILE A 212 -2.99 -26.56 -27.62
N GLU A 213 -4.20 -26.00 -27.48
CA GLU A 213 -4.41 -24.77 -26.71
C GLU A 213 -4.17 -24.96 -25.21
N LEU A 214 -4.65 -26.06 -24.64
CA LEU A 214 -4.52 -26.36 -23.22
C LEU A 214 -3.05 -26.57 -22.80
N LYS A 215 -2.25 -27.23 -23.63
CA LYS A 215 -0.83 -27.51 -23.32
C LYS A 215 -0.01 -26.25 -23.13
N LYS A 216 -0.29 -25.19 -23.90
CA LYS A 216 0.33 -23.86 -23.71
C LYS A 216 0.20 -23.40 -22.26
N PHE A 217 -0.98 -23.54 -21.67
CA PHE A 217 -1.24 -23.09 -20.31
C PHE A 217 -0.69 -24.04 -19.26
N LYS A 218 -0.79 -25.35 -19.47
CA LYS A 218 -0.23 -26.36 -18.54
C LYS A 218 1.29 -26.26 -18.38
N GLN A 219 2.01 -26.00 -19.46
CA GLN A 219 3.46 -25.85 -19.38
C GLN A 219 3.88 -24.57 -18.67
N VAL A 220 3.16 -23.47 -18.89
CA VAL A 220 3.36 -22.21 -18.17
C VAL A 220 3.04 -22.38 -16.68
N GLU A 221 1.93 -23.05 -16.36
CA GLU A 221 1.55 -23.36 -14.98
C GLU A 221 2.62 -24.19 -14.29
N LYS A 222 3.08 -25.28 -14.92
CA LYS A 222 4.17 -26.13 -14.41
C LYS A 222 5.45 -25.32 -14.13
N ALA A 223 5.87 -24.49 -15.08
CA ALA A 223 7.07 -23.67 -14.92
C ALA A 223 6.96 -22.55 -13.86
N ILE A 224 5.73 -22.15 -13.50
CA ILE A 224 5.46 -21.18 -12.44
C ILE A 224 5.37 -21.87 -11.07
N LEU A 225 4.74 -23.04 -11.00
CA LEU A 225 4.50 -23.77 -9.73
C LEU A 225 5.69 -24.62 -9.27
N GLU A 226 6.58 -25.04 -10.18
CA GLU A 226 7.81 -25.78 -9.84
C GLU A 226 8.99 -24.87 -9.42
N LYS A 227 8.73 -23.57 -9.21
CA LYS A 227 9.69 -22.58 -8.66
C LYS A 227 9.24 -22.07 -7.30
#